data_AF-A0A957JBT6-F1
#
_entry.id   AF-A0A957JBT6-F1
#
_cell.length_a   1.000
_cell.length_b   1.000
_cell.length_c   1.000
_cell.angle_alpha   90.00
_cell.angle_beta   90.00
_cell.angle_gamma   90.00
#
_symmetry.space_group_name_H-M   'P 1'
#
loop_
_entity.id
_entity.type
_entity.pdbx_description
1 polymer ?
#
loop_
_entity_poly.entity_id
_entity_poly.type
_entity_poly.pdbx_seq_one_letter_code
_entity_poly.pdbx_strand_id
1 'polypeptide(L)'
;MLRATQGFRNAGRISAAHRIPVQGDPNLLENQLHEQAARLRQLPGFLSYRLLRPIGPDDPFTILTFWQTRQHYERYYRPDLFYH
;
A
#
# COMPACT_ATOMS: atom_id res chain seq x y z
N MET A 1 10.15 9.22 -8.15
CA MET A 1 10.89 8.29 -7.27
C MET A 1 10.27 8.39 -5.87
N LEU A 2 9.30 7.54 -5.53
CA LEU A 2 8.64 7.57 -4.21
C LEU A 2 9.47 6.77 -3.20
N ARG A 3 9.99 7.44 -2.16
CA ARG A 3 10.64 6.81 -1.01
C ARG A 3 9.57 6.26 -0.06
N ALA A 4 9.49 4.94 0.07
CA ALA A 4 8.73 4.29 1.15
C ALA A 4 9.62 4.20 2.40
N THR A 5 9.23 4.85 3.49
CA THR A 5 9.92 4.76 4.78
C THR A 5 9.53 3.44 5.45
N GLN A 6 10.52 2.57 5.68
CA GLN A 6 10.34 1.21 6.21
C GLN A 6 10.39 1.22 7.75
N GLY A 7 9.49 0.48 8.41
CA GLY A 7 9.75 -0.08 9.74
C GLY A 7 8.54 -0.27 10.66
N PHE A 8 8.24 -1.53 11.02
CA PHE A 8 7.94 -2.00 12.39
C PHE A 8 8.16 -3.53 12.41
N ARG A 9 9.10 -4.02 13.26
CA ARG A 9 9.44 -5.45 13.40
C ARG A 9 8.39 -6.16 14.26
N ASN A 10 7.68 -7.11 13.66
CA ASN A 10 6.99 -8.19 14.36
C ASN A 10 7.28 -9.48 13.58
N ALA A 11 8.16 -10.34 14.11
CA ALA A 11 8.44 -11.72 13.67
C ALA A 11 8.44 -11.98 12.15
N GLY A 12 9.28 -11.30 11.37
CA GLY A 12 9.47 -11.59 9.93
C GLY A 12 8.42 -11.02 8.97
N ARG A 13 7.38 -10.34 9.49
CA ARG A 13 6.36 -9.66 8.68
C ARG A 13 6.86 -8.33 8.15
N ILE A 14 6.33 -7.92 7.00
CA ILE A 14 6.64 -6.64 6.36
C ILE A 14 5.44 -5.70 6.41
N SER A 15 5.73 -4.46 6.79
CA SER A 15 4.79 -3.34 6.71
C SER A 15 5.34 -2.33 5.73
N ALA A 16 4.52 -1.87 4.79
CA ALA A 16 4.90 -0.84 3.83
C ALA A 16 3.90 0.33 3.88
N ALA A 17 4.45 1.55 3.89
CA ALA A 17 3.69 2.78 3.84
C ALA A 17 3.87 3.46 2.48
N HIS A 18 2.77 3.70 1.78
CA HIS A 18 2.74 4.41 0.51
C HIS A 18 1.97 5.72 0.67
N ARG A 19 2.62 6.84 0.36
CA ARG A 19 2.00 8.18 0.37
C ARG A 19 1.51 8.49 -1.04
N ILE A 20 0.23 8.77 -1.17
CA ILE A 20 -0.43 9.05 -2.45
C ILE A 20 -0.92 10.51 -2.42
N PRO A 21 -0.26 11.43 -3.15
CA PRO A 21 -0.73 12.79 -3.28
C PRO A 21 -2.14 12.83 -3.86
N VAL A 22 -2.96 13.76 -3.38
CA VAL A 22 -4.29 13.99 -3.94
C VAL A 22 -4.12 14.76 -5.25
N GLN A 23 -4.63 14.19 -6.35
CA GLN A 23 -4.73 14.85 -7.64
C GLN A 23 -6.18 14.76 -8.09
N GLY A 24 -6.86 15.91 -8.23
CA GLY A 24 -8.29 15.96 -8.57
C GLY A 24 -9.21 15.71 -7.37
N ASP A 25 -10.33 15.02 -7.60
CA ASP A 25 -11.35 14.77 -6.58
C ASP A 25 -10.89 13.70 -5.57
N PRO A 26 -10.75 14.04 -4.28
CA PRO A 26 -10.34 13.10 -3.24
C PRO A 26 -11.30 11.92 -3.05
N ASN A 27 -12.61 12.10 -3.29
CA ASN A 27 -13.58 11.01 -3.14
C ASN A 27 -13.41 9.96 -4.24
N LEU A 28 -13.11 10.40 -5.47
CA LEU A 28 -12.83 9.50 -6.58
C LEU A 28 -11.55 8.69 -6.32
N LEU A 29 -10.48 9.37 -5.86
CA LEU A 29 -9.23 8.69 -5.49
C LEU A 29 -9.48 7.66 -4.39
N GLU A 30 -10.23 8.02 -3.36
CA GLU A 30 -10.52 7.10 -2.27
C GLU A 30 -11.28 5.85 -2.72
N ASN A 31 -12.28 5.99 -3.60
CA ASN A 31 -12.98 4.84 -4.18
C ASN A 31 -12.01 3.90 -4.92
N GLN A 32 -11.10 4.46 -5.71
CA GLN A 32 -10.06 3.68 -6.41
C GLN A 32 -9.13 2.95 -5.43
N LEU A 33 -8.77 3.59 -4.31
CA LEU A 33 -7.95 3.00 -3.26
C LEU A 33 -8.68 1.86 -2.52
N HIS A 34 -10.00 1.98 -2.32
CA HIS A 34 -10.82 0.90 -1.79
C HIS A 34 -10.90 -0.30 -2.74
N GLU A 35 -11.06 -0.08 -4.03
CA GLU A 35 -11.03 -1.14 -5.03
C GLU A 35 -9.66 -1.84 -5.09
N GLN A 36 -8.57 -1.07 -4.97
CA GLN A 36 -7.22 -1.63 -4.86
C GLN A 36 -7.09 -2.55 -3.64
N ALA A 37 -7.64 -2.15 -2.49
CA ALA A 37 -7.64 -2.99 -1.29
C ALA A 37 -8.34 -4.34 -1.52
N ALA A 38 -9.44 -4.36 -2.29
CA ALA A 38 -10.14 -5.59 -2.65
C ALA A 38 -9.27 -6.52 -3.51
N ARG A 39 -8.53 -5.98 -4.48
CA ARG A 39 -7.58 -6.76 -5.31
C ARG A 39 -6.45 -7.36 -4.47
N LEU A 40 -5.89 -6.59 -3.53
CA LEU A 40 -4.77 -7.03 -2.71
C LEU A 40 -5.12 -8.19 -1.76
N ARG A 41 -6.38 -8.27 -1.29
CA ARG A 41 -6.86 -9.37 -0.44
C ARG A 41 -6.72 -10.74 -1.08
N GLN A 42 -6.61 -10.82 -2.41
CA GLN A 42 -6.47 -12.07 -3.14
C GLN A 42 -5.01 -12.51 -3.32
N LEU A 43 -4.04 -11.65 -2.98
CA LEU A 43 -2.62 -11.96 -3.19
C LEU A 43 -2.05 -12.86 -2.09
N PRO A 44 -1.22 -13.87 -2.43
CA PRO A 44 -0.55 -14.70 -1.46
C PRO A 44 0.26 -13.89 -0.45
N GLY A 45 0.13 -14.24 0.82
CA GLY A 45 0.87 -13.63 1.92
C GLY A 45 0.46 -12.19 2.26
N PHE A 46 -0.58 -11.63 1.64
CA PHE A 46 -1.20 -10.39 2.08
C PHE A 46 -1.92 -10.61 3.43
N LEU A 47 -1.79 -9.65 4.34
CA LEU A 47 -2.39 -9.71 5.68
C LEU A 47 -3.46 -8.65 5.88
N SER A 48 -3.16 -7.39 5.57
CA SER A 48 -4.13 -6.30 5.75
C SER A 48 -3.74 -5.04 4.99
N TYR A 49 -4.73 -4.17 4.81
CA TYR A 49 -4.63 -2.85 4.20
C TYR A 49 -5.34 -1.85 5.09
N ARG A 50 -4.71 -0.69 5.33
CA ARG A 50 -5.33 0.45 6.00
C ARG A 50 -5.20 1.67 5.12
N LEU A 51 -6.33 2.34 4.87
CA LEU A 51 -6.36 3.65 4.27
C LEU A 51 -6.40 4.71 5.37
N LEU A 52 -5.45 5.63 5.35
CA LEU A 52 -5.46 6.82 6.19
C LEU A 52 -5.82 8.01 5.31
N ARG A 53 -6.98 8.62 5.61
CA ARG A 53 -7.43 9.85 4.97
C ARG A 53 -6.55 11.04 5.38
N PRO A 54 -6.28 11.97 4.46
CA PRO A 54 -5.64 13.24 4.81
C PRO A 54 -6.53 14.06 5.74
N ILE A 55 -5.91 14.83 6.62
CA ILE A 55 -6.61 15.74 7.55
C ILE A 55 -6.44 17.21 7.15
N GLY A 56 -5.32 17.57 6.52
CA GLY A 56 -5.07 18.87 5.92
C GLY A 56 -5.28 18.89 4.40
N PRO A 57 -5.43 20.08 3.79
CA PRO A 57 -5.69 20.23 2.36
C PRO A 57 -4.53 19.74 1.47
N ASP A 58 -3.29 19.79 1.97
CA ASP A 58 -2.09 19.35 1.23
C ASP A 58 -1.57 17.98 1.68
N ASP A 59 -2.27 17.32 2.62
CA ASP A 59 -1.86 16.01 3.10
C ASP A 59 -2.17 14.92 2.06
N PRO A 60 -1.30 13.93 1.87
CA PRO A 60 -1.59 12.78 1.02
C PRO A 60 -2.42 11.74 1.78
N PHE A 61 -3.14 10.90 1.02
CA PHE A 61 -3.56 9.62 1.55
C PHE A 61 -2.34 8.77 1.90
N THR A 62 -2.43 8.00 2.99
CA THR A 62 -1.41 7.00 3.29
C THR A 62 -2.01 5.61 3.30
N ILE A 63 -1.44 4.73 2.50
CA ILE A 63 -1.78 3.31 2.46
C ILE A 63 -0.76 2.57 3.30
N LEU A 64 -1.23 1.83 4.29
CA LEU A 64 -0.42 0.85 5.01
C LEU A 64 -0.81 -0.56 4.55
N THR A 65 0.15 -1.31 4.05
CA THR A 65 -0.04 -2.73 3.72
C THR A 65 0.84 -3.60 4.59
N PHE A 66 0.32 -4.77 4.96
CA PHE A 66 1.00 -5.72 5.82
C PHE A 66 1.08 -7.08 5.11
N TRP A 67 2.24 -7.71 5.19
CA TRP A 67 2.59 -8.91 4.45
C TRP A 67 3.30 -9.92 5.34
N GLN A 68 3.10 -11.21 5.06
CA GLN A 68 3.73 -12.30 5.80
C GLN A 68 5.25 -12.27 5.67
N THR A 69 5.78 -11.95 4.48
CA THR A 69 7.23 -11.93 4.22
C THR A 69 7.59 -10.81 3.23
N ARG A 70 8.89 -10.52 3.12
CA ARG A 70 9.43 -9.57 2.14
C ARG A 70 9.16 -9.96 0.69
N GLN A 71 9.31 -11.24 0.36
CA GLN A 71 9.10 -11.75 -0.99
C GLN A 71 7.66 -11.53 -1.47
N HIS A 72 6.66 -11.73 -0.60
CA HIS A 72 5.26 -11.47 -0.94
C HIS A 72 5.03 -9.99 -1.29
N TYR A 73 5.59 -9.08 -0.49
CA TYR A 73 5.51 -7.65 -0.76
C TYR A 73 6.21 -7.27 -2.07
N GLU A 74 7.42 -7.76 -2.32
CA GLU A 74 8.20 -7.41 -3.51
C GLU A 74 7.53 -7.89 -4.80
N ARG A 75 6.91 -9.07 -4.79
CA ARG A 75 6.13 -9.57 -5.93
C ARG A 75 4.93 -8.69 -6.27
N TYR A 76 4.30 -8.06 -5.26
CA TYR A 76 3.26 -7.07 -5.47
C TYR A 76 3.81 -5.72 -5.95
N TYR A 77 4.86 -5.21 -5.30
CA TYR A 77 5.35 -3.85 -5.52
C TYR A 77 6.16 -3.69 -6.81
N ARG A 78 6.84 -4.76 -7.24
CA ARG A 78 7.61 -4.82 -8.49
C ARG A 78 7.29 -6.09 -9.28
N PRO A 79 6.06 -6.20 -9.81
CA PRO A 79 5.64 -7.41 -10.51
C PRO A 79 6.50 -7.68 -11.76
N ASP A 80 7.07 -6.63 -12.35
CA ASP A 80 8.01 -6.66 -13.49
C ASP A 80 9.29 -7.48 -13.22
N LEU A 81 9.70 -7.61 -11.96
CA LEU A 81 10.88 -8.42 -11.59
C LEU A 81 10.58 -9.91 -11.44
N PHE A 82 9.30 -10.33 -11.48
CA PHE A 82 8.90 -11.70 -11.14
C PHE A 82 8.00 -12.39 -12.17
N TYR A 83 7.38 -11.64 -13.07
CA TYR A 83 6.53 -12.18 -14.13
C TYR A 83 7.13 -11.75 -15.48
N HIS A 84 7.68 -12.72 -16.21
CA HIS A 84 8.18 -12.58 -17.60
C HIS A 84 7.29 -13.40 -18.53
#